data_AF-A0A7C2YV33-F1
#
_entry.id   AF-A0A7C2YV33-F1
#
_cell.length_a   1.000
_cell.length_b   1.000
_cell.length_c   1.000
_cell.angle_alpha   90.00
_cell.angle_beta   90.00
_cell.angle_gamma   90.00
#
_symmetry.space_group_name_H-M   'P 1'
#
loop_
_entity.id
_entity.type
_entity.pdbx_description
1 polymer ?
#
loop_
_entity_poly.entity_id
_entity_poly.type
_entity_poly.pdbx_seq_one_letter_code
_entity_poly.pdbx_strand_id
1 'polypeptide(L)'
;MHVDERRLVIASGIVLGEDLEDGIGVRLSELRQALSRRISDPDAVITKLAGEGLLRLERVGGGYRVIIKYTPEVRGIYSFIINPTVTTDDFVRELNNAITKYANPATGYADLGLVARQVCGKLGISESEFDQMLIRILRANGRRYVLSYGGSHRVKVGSGYYGLIKVVS
;
A
#
# COMPACT_ATOMS: atom_id res chain seq x y z
N MET A 1 18.20 -9.07 17.04
CA MET A 1 16.96 -8.88 16.27
C MET A 1 16.81 -10.08 15.36
N HIS A 2 15.81 -10.93 15.56
CA HIS A 2 15.59 -12.08 14.69
C HIS A 2 15.09 -11.56 13.34
N VAL A 3 15.84 -11.81 12.26
CA VAL A 3 15.38 -11.49 10.90
C VAL A 3 14.37 -12.55 10.50
N ASP A 4 13.20 -12.13 10.03
CA ASP A 4 12.26 -13.01 9.34
C ASP A 4 12.80 -13.23 7.91
N GLU A 5 13.49 -14.35 7.73
CA GLU A 5 14.18 -14.69 6.48
C GLU A 5 13.21 -14.81 5.30
N ARG A 6 12.01 -15.34 5.53
CA ARG A 6 10.97 -15.49 4.49
C ARG A 6 10.51 -14.13 4.00
N ARG A 7 10.13 -13.24 4.92
CA ARG A 7 9.74 -11.87 4.56
C ARG A 7 10.87 -11.11 3.88
N LEU A 8 12.12 -11.31 4.33
CA LEU A 8 13.27 -10.66 3.72
C LEU A 8 13.52 -11.13 2.28
N VAL A 9 13.34 -12.42 1.98
CA VAL A 9 13.40 -12.96 0.62
C VAL A 9 12.33 -12.34 -0.27
N ILE A 10 11.08 -12.31 0.21
CA ILE A 10 9.95 -11.74 -0.54
C ILE A 10 10.21 -10.25 -0.82
N ALA A 11 10.55 -9.48 0.20
CA ALA A 11 10.80 -8.04 0.07
C ALA A 11 11.98 -7.74 -0.86
N SER A 12 13.08 -8.48 -0.73
CA SER A 12 14.24 -8.31 -1.60
C SER A 12 13.91 -8.65 -3.06
N GLY A 13 13.13 -9.70 -3.29
CA GLY A 13 12.68 -10.04 -4.63
C GLY A 13 11.75 -9.01 -5.24
N ILE A 14 10.83 -8.43 -4.46
CA ILE A 14 9.95 -7.33 -4.93
C ILE A 14 10.78 -6.11 -5.35
N VAL A 15 11.80 -5.74 -4.56
CA VAL A 15 12.63 -4.54 -4.83
C VAL A 15 13.58 -4.74 -6.02
N LEU A 16 14.10 -5.94 -6.21
CA LEU A 16 15.13 -6.24 -7.21
C LEU A 16 14.58 -6.84 -8.51
N GLY A 17 13.39 -7.43 -8.44
CA GLY A 17 12.85 -8.25 -9.51
C GLY A 17 11.94 -7.50 -10.48
N GLU A 18 11.54 -8.22 -11.52
CA GLU A 18 10.58 -7.78 -12.51
C GLU A 18 9.30 -8.62 -12.39
N ASP A 19 8.16 -8.00 -12.67
CA ASP A 19 6.88 -8.70 -12.69
C ASP A 19 6.79 -9.67 -13.87
N LEU A 20 6.39 -10.89 -13.56
CA LEU A 20 6.06 -11.96 -14.50
C LEU A 20 4.60 -12.38 -14.30
N GLU A 21 4.10 -13.24 -15.18
CA GLU A 21 2.71 -13.71 -15.15
C GLU A 21 2.35 -14.44 -13.84
N ASP A 22 3.27 -15.29 -13.33
CA ASP A 22 3.03 -16.14 -12.15
C ASP A 22 3.75 -15.67 -10.87
N GLY A 23 4.49 -14.57 -10.92
CA GLY A 23 5.31 -14.12 -9.81
C GLY A 23 6.27 -12.99 -10.14
N ILE A 24 7.29 -12.85 -9.30
CA ILE A 24 8.33 -11.83 -9.44
C ILE A 24 9.65 -12.53 -9.76
N GLY A 25 10.23 -12.21 -10.91
CA GLY A 25 11.46 -12.80 -11.40
C GLY A 25 12.69 -11.99 -10.99
N VAL A 26 13.63 -12.61 -10.28
CA VAL A 26 14.90 -11.99 -9.88
C VAL A 26 16.07 -12.90 -10.23
N ARG A 27 17.23 -12.35 -10.63
CA ARG A 27 18.41 -13.19 -10.86
C ARG A 27 18.88 -13.79 -9.53
N LEU A 28 19.19 -15.08 -9.52
CA LEU A 28 19.60 -15.79 -8.30
C LEU A 28 20.83 -15.16 -7.66
N SER A 29 21.80 -14.71 -8.47
CA SER A 29 23.01 -14.05 -8.00
C SER A 29 22.72 -12.72 -7.27
N GLU A 30 21.79 -11.92 -7.79
CA GLU A 30 21.41 -10.63 -7.20
C GLU A 30 20.66 -10.83 -5.88
N LEU A 31 19.71 -11.78 -5.87
CA LEU A 31 18.98 -12.12 -4.66
C LEU A 31 19.94 -12.63 -3.56
N ARG A 32 20.85 -13.55 -3.90
CA ARG A 32 21.88 -14.06 -2.96
C ARG A 32 22.73 -12.94 -2.39
N GLN A 33 23.19 -12.02 -3.23
CA GLN A 33 24.02 -10.90 -2.81
C GLN A 33 23.29 -9.93 -1.88
N ALA A 34 21.98 -9.71 -2.09
CA ALA A 34 21.18 -8.88 -1.20
C ALA A 34 20.96 -9.56 0.16
N LEU A 35 20.67 -10.86 0.16
CA LEU A 35 20.38 -11.63 1.37
C LEU A 35 21.61 -11.87 2.25
N SER A 36 22.79 -12.06 1.66
CA SER A 36 24.03 -12.36 2.41
C SER A 36 24.44 -11.27 3.40
N ARG A 37 23.90 -10.05 3.26
CA ARG A 37 24.10 -8.95 4.21
C ARG A 37 23.39 -9.16 5.55
N ARG A 38 22.39 -10.04 5.61
CA ARG A 38 21.48 -10.21 6.75
C ARG A 38 21.22 -11.68 7.12
N ILE A 39 21.49 -12.61 6.20
CA ILE A 39 21.30 -14.05 6.35
C ILE A 39 22.66 -14.74 6.16
N SER A 40 23.03 -15.61 7.11
CA SER A 40 24.32 -16.32 7.07
C SER A 40 24.40 -17.35 5.95
N ASP A 41 23.31 -18.05 5.65
CA ASP A 41 23.20 -19.01 4.55
C ASP A 41 21.96 -18.73 3.68
N PRO A 42 22.06 -17.80 2.70
CA PRO A 42 20.97 -17.49 1.79
C PRO A 42 20.50 -18.70 0.97
N ASP A 43 21.39 -19.66 0.69
CA ASP A 43 21.09 -20.80 -0.17
C ASP A 43 20.23 -21.84 0.52
N ALA A 44 20.46 -22.07 1.81
CA ALA A 44 19.57 -22.90 2.62
C ALA A 44 18.16 -22.32 2.67
N VAL A 45 18.03 -20.99 2.85
CA VAL A 45 16.73 -20.31 2.90
C VAL A 45 16.01 -20.38 1.55
N ILE A 46 16.71 -20.10 0.44
CA ILE A 46 16.12 -20.17 -0.91
C ILE A 46 15.66 -21.60 -1.21
N THR A 47 16.51 -22.60 -0.92
CA THR A 47 16.19 -24.02 -1.11
C THR A 47 14.96 -24.43 -0.29
N LYS A 48 14.89 -24.01 0.98
CA LYS A 48 13.74 -24.26 1.86
C LYS A 48 12.46 -23.68 1.28
N LEU A 49 12.45 -22.40 0.90
CA LEU A 49 11.27 -21.73 0.35
C LEU A 49 10.87 -22.26 -1.03
N ALA A 50 11.82 -22.76 -1.81
CA ALA A 50 11.53 -23.51 -3.04
C ALA A 50 10.83 -24.85 -2.73
N GLY A 51 11.28 -25.57 -1.71
CA GLY A 51 10.64 -26.81 -1.22
C GLY A 51 9.22 -26.58 -0.68
N GLU A 52 8.96 -25.42 -0.08
CA GLU A 52 7.62 -24.98 0.34
C GLU A 52 6.73 -24.51 -0.84
N GLY A 53 7.27 -24.46 -2.05
CA GLY A 53 6.55 -24.07 -3.26
C GLY A 53 6.36 -22.57 -3.45
N LEU A 54 6.93 -21.72 -2.58
CA LEU A 54 6.91 -20.26 -2.69
C LEU A 54 7.82 -19.78 -3.82
N LEU A 55 8.96 -20.43 -4.02
CA LEU A 55 9.95 -20.11 -5.04
C LEU A 55 9.97 -21.15 -6.15
N ARG A 56 10.37 -20.72 -7.35
CA ARG A 56 10.68 -21.61 -8.48
C ARG A 56 12.00 -21.17 -9.10
N LEU A 57 12.94 -22.10 -9.26
CA LEU A 57 14.20 -21.85 -9.93
C LEU A 57 14.06 -22.18 -11.41
N GLU A 58 14.44 -21.24 -12.27
CA GLU A 58 14.50 -21.44 -13.71
C GLU A 58 15.91 -21.17 -14.21
N ARG A 59 16.36 -21.98 -15.17
CA ARG A 59 17.62 -21.71 -15.88
C ARG A 59 17.35 -20.72 -17.00
N VAL A 60 18.11 -19.62 -17.02
CA VAL A 60 17.97 -18.56 -18.04
C VAL A 60 19.36 -18.21 -18.56
N GLY A 61 19.62 -18.53 -19.83
CA GLY A 61 20.95 -18.38 -20.44
C GLY A 61 22.04 -19.13 -19.66
N GLY A 62 23.09 -18.39 -19.27
CA GLY A 62 24.21 -18.91 -18.48
C GLY A 62 24.00 -18.95 -16.95
N GLY A 63 22.82 -18.57 -16.46
CA GLY A 63 22.54 -18.45 -15.02
C GLY A 63 21.18 -18.98 -14.60
N TYR A 64 20.75 -18.58 -13.40
CA TYR A 64 19.46 -18.94 -12.82
C TYR A 64 18.66 -17.71 -12.42
N ARG A 65 17.35 -17.80 -12.61
CA ARG A 65 16.34 -16.86 -12.10
C ARG A 65 15.54 -17.55 -11.01
N VAL A 66 15.21 -16.81 -9.96
CA VAL A 66 14.23 -17.19 -8.93
C VAL A 66 12.93 -16.49 -9.27
N ILE A 67 11.83 -17.24 -9.30
CA ILE A 67 10.47 -16.71 -9.41
C ILE A 67 9.81 -16.85 -8.04
N ILE A 68 9.48 -15.71 -7.44
CA ILE A 68 8.69 -15.66 -6.20
C ILE A 68 7.22 -15.66 -6.59
N LYS A 69 6.50 -16.75 -6.31
CA LYS A 69 5.11 -16.89 -6.75
C LYS A 69 4.18 -15.91 -6.06
N TYR A 70 3.16 -15.47 -6.79
CA TYR A 70 2.12 -14.61 -6.25
C TYR A 70 1.15 -15.33 -5.30
N THR A 71 1.56 -15.52 -4.05
CA THR A 71 0.69 -15.97 -2.95
C THR A 71 0.00 -14.77 -2.28
N PRO A 72 -1.08 -14.98 -1.48
CA PRO A 72 -1.71 -13.89 -0.72
C PRO A 72 -0.72 -13.11 0.16
N GLU A 73 0.25 -13.81 0.76
CA GLU A 73 1.33 -13.21 1.54
C GLU A 73 2.22 -12.30 0.69
N VAL A 74 2.69 -12.80 -0.46
CA VAL A 74 3.55 -12.03 -1.37
C VAL A 74 2.81 -10.81 -1.90
N ARG A 75 1.53 -10.96 -2.26
CA ARG A 75 0.69 -9.83 -2.70
C ARG A 75 0.54 -8.76 -1.61
N GLY A 76 0.40 -9.16 -0.34
CA GLY A 76 0.32 -8.22 0.78
C GLY A 76 1.62 -7.46 1.05
N ILE A 77 2.77 -8.12 0.86
CA ILE A 77 4.08 -7.45 0.97
C ILE A 77 4.36 -6.59 -0.26
N TYR A 78 3.98 -7.06 -1.44
CA TYR A 78 4.10 -6.32 -2.70
C TYR A 78 3.32 -5.01 -2.64
N SER A 79 2.06 -5.04 -2.22
CA SER A 79 1.27 -3.81 -2.06
C SER A 79 1.90 -2.86 -1.04
N PHE A 80 2.46 -3.39 0.06
CA PHE A 80 3.16 -2.56 1.04
C PHE A 80 4.43 -1.89 0.49
N ILE A 81 5.19 -2.57 -0.37
CA ILE A 81 6.48 -2.07 -0.91
C ILE A 81 6.28 -1.18 -2.14
N ILE A 82 5.39 -1.56 -3.05
CA ILE A 82 5.22 -0.91 -4.36
C ILE A 82 4.19 0.21 -4.32
N ASN A 83 3.21 0.17 -3.40
CA ASN A 83 2.36 1.36 -3.22
C ASN A 83 3.25 2.47 -2.63
N PRO A 84 3.21 3.68 -3.20
CA PRO A 84 3.86 4.82 -2.57
C PRO A 84 3.34 4.90 -1.14
N THR A 85 4.24 4.95 -0.15
CA THR A 85 3.83 5.16 1.24
C THR A 85 3.20 6.54 1.29
N VAL A 86 1.89 6.61 1.09
CA VAL A 86 1.15 7.86 1.11
C VAL A 86 1.34 8.43 2.50
N THR A 87 2.13 9.49 2.59
CA THR A 87 2.39 10.11 3.87
C THR A 87 1.11 10.76 4.38
N THR A 88 1.04 10.99 5.69
CA THR A 88 -0.07 11.73 6.29
C THR A 88 -0.20 13.12 5.65
N ASP A 89 0.93 13.75 5.30
CA ASP A 89 0.96 15.08 4.68
C ASP A 89 0.46 15.05 3.23
N ASP A 90 0.84 14.04 2.45
CA ASP A 90 0.32 13.87 1.08
C ASP A 90 -1.19 13.64 1.10
N PHE A 91 -1.68 12.80 2.01
CA PHE A 91 -3.10 12.56 2.17
C PHE A 91 -3.85 13.83 2.58
N VAL A 92 -3.36 14.58 3.58
CA VAL A 92 -3.99 15.83 4.04
C VAL A 92 -4.00 16.89 2.94
N ARG A 93 -2.90 17.00 2.17
CA ARG A 93 -2.82 17.93 1.04
C ARG A 93 -3.87 17.60 0.00
N GLU A 94 -3.93 16.36 -0.47
CA GLU A 94 -4.90 15.96 -1.49
C GLU A 94 -6.34 15.98 -0.98
N LEU A 95 -6.57 15.64 0.29
CA LEU A 95 -7.88 15.76 0.94
C LEU A 95 -8.36 17.21 0.93
N ASN A 96 -7.53 18.15 1.37
CA ASN A 96 -7.90 19.57 1.40
C ASN A 96 -8.14 20.11 -0.01
N ASN A 97 -7.27 19.76 -0.97
CA ASN A 97 -7.45 20.13 -2.38
C ASN A 97 -8.79 19.62 -2.94
N ALA A 98 -9.14 18.35 -2.66
CA ALA A 98 -10.38 17.75 -3.10
C ALA A 98 -11.60 18.40 -2.43
N ILE A 99 -11.55 18.67 -1.12
CA ILE A 99 -12.63 19.38 -0.41
C ILE A 99 -12.85 20.76 -1.03
N THR A 100 -11.79 21.55 -1.21
CA THR A 100 -11.90 22.89 -1.81
C THR A 100 -12.45 22.83 -3.23
N LYS A 101 -12.02 21.85 -4.03
CA LYS A 101 -12.49 21.67 -5.42
C LYS A 101 -13.98 21.33 -5.52
N TYR A 102 -14.49 20.50 -4.62
CA TYR A 102 -15.87 19.99 -4.66
C TYR A 102 -16.81 20.65 -3.63
N ALA A 103 -16.35 21.66 -2.90
CA ALA A 103 -17.16 22.37 -1.94
C ALA A 103 -18.31 23.11 -2.64
N ASN A 104 -19.53 22.93 -2.13
CA ASN A 104 -20.65 23.76 -2.52
C ASN A 104 -20.39 25.21 -2.08
N PRO A 105 -20.47 26.22 -2.96
CA PRO A 105 -20.15 27.60 -2.62
C PRO A 105 -21.01 28.20 -1.50
N ALA A 106 -22.26 27.75 -1.34
CA ALA A 106 -23.19 28.29 -0.35
C ALA A 106 -22.95 27.70 1.06
N THR A 107 -22.53 26.43 1.15
CA THR A 107 -22.42 25.73 2.45
C THR A 107 -20.98 25.45 2.86
N GLY A 108 -20.06 25.40 1.88
CA GLY A 108 -18.67 25.00 2.04
C GLY A 108 -18.45 23.50 2.23
N TYR A 109 -19.50 22.67 2.12
CA TYR A 109 -19.40 21.22 2.23
C TYR A 109 -19.18 20.57 0.87
N ALA A 110 -18.32 19.55 0.84
CA ALA A 110 -18.08 18.68 -0.29
C ALA A 110 -18.65 17.27 -0.04
N ASP A 111 -19.07 16.59 -1.10
CA ASP A 111 -19.52 15.19 -1.05
C ASP A 111 -18.32 14.25 -0.88
N LEU A 112 -18.34 13.41 0.16
CA LEU A 112 -17.24 12.50 0.47
C LEU A 112 -16.98 11.47 -0.63
N GLY A 113 -17.96 11.11 -1.45
CA GLY A 113 -17.75 10.18 -2.57
C GLY A 113 -17.07 10.84 -3.78
N LEU A 114 -17.23 12.15 -3.96
CA LEU A 114 -16.43 12.91 -4.93
C LEU A 114 -15.00 13.11 -4.42
N VAL A 115 -14.86 13.44 -3.14
CA VAL A 115 -13.57 13.62 -2.47
C VAL A 115 -12.77 12.32 -2.48
N ALA A 116 -13.37 11.20 -2.05
CA ALA A 116 -12.74 9.89 -2.01
C ALA A 116 -12.24 9.47 -3.39
N ARG A 117 -13.09 9.54 -4.43
CA ARG A 117 -12.69 9.20 -5.80
C ARG A 117 -11.49 10.02 -6.29
N GLN A 118 -11.47 11.32 -6.00
CA GLN A 118 -10.36 12.19 -6.39
C GLN A 118 -9.07 11.85 -5.63
N VAL A 119 -9.15 11.61 -4.32
CA VAL A 119 -7.99 11.30 -3.48
C VAL A 119 -7.44 9.91 -3.80
N CYS A 120 -8.30 8.90 -3.89
CA CYS A 120 -7.93 7.54 -4.30
C CYS A 120 -7.26 7.54 -5.68
N GLY A 121 -7.84 8.24 -6.66
CA GLY A 121 -7.27 8.34 -8.00
C GLY A 121 -5.93 9.09 -8.05
N LYS A 122 -5.69 10.07 -7.15
CA LYS A 122 -4.43 10.81 -7.10
C LYS A 122 -3.32 10.10 -6.35
N LEU A 123 -3.67 9.39 -5.29
CA LEU A 123 -2.71 8.76 -4.38
C LEU A 123 -2.54 7.26 -4.64
N GLY A 124 -3.35 6.67 -5.53
CA GLY A 124 -3.30 5.25 -5.85
C GLY A 124 -3.73 4.34 -4.69
N ILE A 125 -4.56 4.84 -3.78
CA ILE A 125 -5.06 4.10 -2.61
C ILE A 125 -6.48 3.57 -2.85
N SER A 126 -6.82 2.48 -2.17
CA SER A 126 -8.18 1.95 -2.14
C SER A 126 -9.13 2.82 -1.29
N GLU A 127 -10.44 2.64 -1.49
CA GLU A 127 -11.45 3.32 -0.66
C GLU A 127 -11.36 2.93 0.82
N SER A 128 -11.01 1.68 1.12
CA SER A 128 -10.79 1.24 2.51
C SER A 128 -9.59 1.94 3.15
N GLU A 129 -8.51 2.17 2.41
CA GLU A 129 -7.35 2.92 2.90
C GLU A 129 -7.70 4.39 3.10
N PHE A 130 -8.46 4.99 2.17
CA PHE A 130 -8.98 6.34 2.31
C PHE A 130 -9.77 6.50 3.62
N ASP A 131 -10.71 5.59 3.91
CA ASP A 131 -11.54 5.66 5.12
C ASP A 131 -10.67 5.57 6.39
N GLN A 132 -9.70 4.65 6.42
CA GLN A 132 -8.79 4.50 7.56
C GLN A 132 -7.93 5.74 7.78
N MET A 133 -7.37 6.32 6.72
CA MET A 133 -6.57 7.54 6.78
C MET A 133 -7.42 8.74 7.19
N LEU A 134 -8.63 8.88 6.64
CA LEU A 134 -9.56 9.94 7.01
C LEU A 134 -9.93 9.87 8.49
N ILE A 135 -10.30 8.70 9.01
CA ILE A 135 -10.60 8.51 10.45
C ILE A 135 -9.40 8.91 11.31
N ARG A 136 -8.18 8.54 10.90
CA ARG A 136 -6.94 8.90 11.62
C ARG A 136 -6.74 10.41 11.67
N ILE A 137 -6.93 11.10 10.53
CA ILE A 137 -6.84 12.57 10.45
C ILE A 137 -7.91 13.24 11.30
N LEU A 138 -9.15 12.77 11.25
CA LEU A 138 -10.25 13.34 12.04
C LEU A 138 -10.02 13.20 13.55
N ARG A 139 -9.35 12.13 14.00
CA ARG A 139 -8.96 11.98 15.41
C ARG A 139 -7.82 12.91 15.80
N ALA A 140 -6.81 13.05 14.94
CA ALA A 140 -5.63 13.87 15.22
C ALA A 140 -5.93 15.39 15.11
N ASN A 141 -6.77 15.77 14.15
CA ASN A 141 -7.00 17.16 13.73
C ASN A 141 -8.50 17.51 13.64
N GLY A 142 -9.33 16.92 14.51
CA GLY A 142 -10.79 16.98 14.41
C GLY A 142 -11.39 18.40 14.41
N ARG A 143 -10.67 19.41 14.91
CA ARG A 143 -11.13 20.81 14.86
C ARG A 143 -11.08 21.43 13.46
N ARG A 144 -10.24 20.89 12.57
CA ARG A 144 -10.04 21.41 11.21
C ARG A 144 -11.09 20.91 10.22
N TYR A 145 -11.83 19.84 10.55
CA TYR A 145 -12.78 19.21 9.65
C TYR A 145 -14.15 19.12 10.29
N VAL A 146 -15.18 19.57 9.56
CA VAL A 146 -16.58 19.45 9.99
C VAL A 146 -17.29 18.46 9.10
N LEU A 147 -18.02 17.54 9.74
CA LEU A 147 -18.76 16.48 9.08
C LEU A 147 -20.26 16.73 9.16
N SER A 148 -20.99 16.36 8.11
CA SER A 148 -22.44 16.42 8.08
C SER A 148 -23.05 15.20 7.39
N TYR A 149 -24.34 14.98 7.64
CA TYR A 149 -25.13 13.90 7.06
C TYR A 149 -25.42 14.17 5.58
N GLY A 150 -25.66 13.09 4.82
CA GLY A 150 -25.91 13.14 3.38
C GLY A 150 -24.78 12.47 2.60
N GLY A 151 -24.60 12.87 1.35
CA GLY A 151 -23.51 12.44 0.48
C GLY A 151 -23.64 11.04 -0.12
N SER A 152 -22.84 10.80 -1.17
CA SER A 152 -22.83 9.54 -1.92
C SER A 152 -21.96 8.43 -1.28
N HIS A 153 -20.91 8.79 -0.55
CA HIS A 153 -20.09 7.89 0.28
C HIS A 153 -20.26 8.25 1.76
N ARG A 154 -20.26 7.27 2.66
CA ARG A 154 -20.47 7.50 4.09
C ARG A 154 -19.38 6.84 4.93
N VAL A 155 -18.77 7.64 5.79
CA VAL A 155 -17.75 7.19 6.75
C VAL A 155 -18.33 7.18 8.15
N LYS A 156 -18.08 6.09 8.88
CA LYS A 156 -18.51 5.94 10.28
C LYS A 156 -17.53 6.64 11.21
N VAL A 157 -18.00 7.62 11.96
CA VAL A 157 -17.22 8.34 12.99
C VAL A 157 -18.00 8.29 14.30
N GLY A 158 -17.46 7.57 15.28
CA GLY A 158 -18.20 7.28 16.52
C GLY A 158 -19.48 6.49 16.23
N SER A 159 -20.63 7.01 16.66
CA SER A 159 -21.95 6.44 16.42
C SER A 159 -22.62 6.94 15.13
N GLY A 160 -22.06 7.95 14.47
CA GLY A 160 -22.66 8.58 13.29
C GLY A 160 -22.05 8.11 11.97
N TYR A 161 -22.84 8.22 10.89
CA TYR A 161 -22.39 8.07 9.51
C TYR A 161 -22.48 9.42 8.81
N TYR A 162 -21.36 9.89 8.28
CA TYR A 162 -21.25 11.21 7.66
C TYR A 162 -20.80 11.06 6.22
N GLY A 163 -21.39 11.84 5.31
CA GLY A 163 -21.04 11.80 3.89
C GLY A 163 -20.74 13.16 3.28
N LEU A 164 -20.75 14.21 4.10
CA LEU A 164 -20.32 15.55 3.71
C LEU A 164 -19.17 16.00 4.61
N ILE A 165 -18.18 16.68 4.02
CA ILE A 165 -17.01 17.18 4.74
C ILE A 165 -16.71 18.63 4.35
N LYS A 166 -16.26 19.43 5.32
CA LYS A 166 -15.81 20.80 5.13
C LYS A 166 -14.48 20.99 5.87
N VAL A 167 -13.59 21.79 5.29
CA VAL A 167 -12.38 22.27 5.98
C VAL A 167 -12.68 23.62 6.64
N VAL A 168 -12.28 23.78 7.90
CA VAL A 168 -12.41 25.02 8.66
C VAL A 168 -11.02 25.63 8.81
N SER A 169 -10.92 26.89 8.41
CA SER A 169 -9.74 27.74 8.55
C SER A 169 -9.57 28.23 9.97
#